data_AF-A0A6P1E1E7-F1
#
_entry.id   AF-A0A6P1E1E7-F1
#
_cell.length_a   1.000
_cell.length_b   1.000
_cell.length_c   1.000
_cell.angle_alpha   90.00
_cell.angle_beta   90.00
_cell.angle_gamma   90.00
#
_symmetry.space_group_name_H-M   'P 1'
#
loop_
_entity.id
_entity.type
_entity.pdbx_description
1 polymer ?
#
loop_
_entity_poly.entity_id
_entity_poly.type
_entity_poly.pdbx_seq_one_letter_code
_entity_poly.pdbx_strand_id
1 'polypeptide(L)'
;MRQWRRAFGIALAASNNQCCPWCRIKSCASFQKKPLREFWQRHPEAKVMLEDWFKRATHCKAESFPQLKQTFGSADYVDGFTIFDVGKNRYRMVAAIHYDKQRLYVRHVMTHAEYDRNDWRRK
;
A
#
# COMPACT_ATOMS: atom_id res chain seq x y z
N MET A 1 -5.13 39.16 -45.84
CA MET A 1 -3.89 38.44 -45.48
C MET A 1 -3.78 38.38 -43.96
N ARG A 2 -3.72 37.14 -43.45
CA ARG A 2 -3.34 36.62 -42.13
C ARG A 2 -2.95 37.66 -41.05
N GLN A 3 -3.89 37.95 -40.16
CA GLN A 3 -3.61 38.55 -38.85
C GLN A 3 -3.28 37.41 -37.87
N TRP A 4 -2.02 37.34 -37.44
CA TRP A 4 -1.57 36.58 -36.28
C TRP A 4 -1.39 37.55 -35.13
N ARG A 5 -2.13 37.39 -34.02
CA ARG A 5 -1.67 37.76 -32.67
C ARG A 5 -2.67 37.30 -31.60
N ARG A 6 -2.11 36.51 -30.67
CA ARG A 6 -2.44 36.39 -29.24
C ARG A 6 -3.65 35.52 -28.86
N ALA A 7 -3.39 34.21 -28.86
CA ALA A 7 -3.96 33.32 -27.86
C ALA A 7 -3.24 33.57 -26.52
N PHE A 8 -3.94 34.19 -25.56
CA PHE A 8 -3.58 34.08 -24.14
C PHE A 8 -4.58 33.13 -23.51
N GLY A 9 -4.27 31.84 -23.66
CA GLY A 9 -4.95 30.77 -22.98
C GLY A 9 -4.52 30.72 -21.51
N ILE A 10 -5.53 30.84 -20.65
CA ILE A 10 -5.87 29.93 -19.55
C ILE A 10 -4.78 29.70 -18.49
N ALA A 11 -5.17 30.10 -17.29
CA ALA A 11 -4.54 29.83 -16.00
C ALA A 11 -3.99 28.40 -15.89
N LEU A 12 -2.71 28.32 -15.51
CA LEU A 12 -2.05 27.10 -15.09
C LEU A 12 -2.64 26.66 -13.73
N ALA A 13 -3.70 25.85 -13.79
CA ALA A 13 -4.18 25.10 -12.64
C ALA A 13 -3.27 23.90 -12.41
N ALA A 14 -2.42 23.95 -11.38
CA ALA A 14 -1.65 22.80 -10.93
C ALA A 14 -1.60 22.75 -9.41
N SER A 15 -2.73 22.37 -8.80
CA SER A 15 -2.77 21.67 -7.50
C SER A 15 -4.16 21.07 -7.28
N ASN A 16 -4.58 20.21 -8.22
CA ASN A 16 -5.77 19.40 -8.02
C ASN A 16 -5.43 18.19 -7.16
N ASN A 17 -5.60 18.37 -5.84
CA ASN A 17 -6.00 17.31 -4.92
C ASN A 17 -7.41 16.81 -5.31
N GLN A 18 -7.54 16.24 -6.51
CA GLN A 18 -8.79 15.66 -6.97
C GLN A 18 -8.90 14.25 -6.36
N CYS A 19 -9.44 14.21 -5.14
CA CYS A 19 -10.09 13.03 -4.62
C CYS A 19 -11.22 12.62 -5.60
N CYS A 20 -11.16 11.37 -6.09
CA CYS A 20 -12.19 10.81 -6.96
C CYS A 20 -13.56 10.76 -6.25
N PRO A 21 -14.68 11.16 -6.90
CA PRO A 21 -16.02 11.22 -6.28
C PRO A 21 -16.68 9.86 -5.99
N TRP A 22 -16.07 8.75 -6.40
CA TRP A 22 -16.64 7.40 -6.26
C TRP A 22 -16.11 6.61 -5.06
N CYS A 23 -15.25 7.22 -4.23
CA CYS A 23 -14.71 6.54 -3.05
C CYS A 23 -15.67 6.64 -1.86
N ARG A 24 -16.74 5.83 -1.87
CA ARG A 24 -17.60 5.58 -0.71
C ARG A 24 -16.90 4.64 0.28
N ILE A 25 -15.76 5.05 0.83
CA ILE A 25 -15.26 4.50 2.10
C ILE A 25 -14.83 5.69 2.95
N LYS A 26 -15.73 6.10 3.86
CA LYS A 26 -15.38 7.04 4.92
C LYS A 26 -14.30 6.41 5.80
N SER A 27 -13.16 7.10 5.89
CA SER A 27 -12.30 7.20 7.08
C SER A 27 -12.11 5.93 7.92
N CYS A 28 -11.26 5.01 7.45
CA CYS A 28 -10.53 4.11 8.36
C CYS A 28 -9.06 3.94 7.92
N ALA A 29 -8.50 4.92 7.20
CA ALA A 29 -7.15 4.82 6.66
C ALA A 29 -6.05 5.36 7.60
N SER A 30 -6.40 5.94 8.75
CA SER A 30 -5.40 6.59 9.63
C SER A 30 -4.64 5.59 10.52
N PHE A 31 -5.30 4.53 11.00
CA PHE A 31 -4.68 3.59 11.95
C PHE A 31 -3.76 2.55 11.30
N GLN A 32 -4.09 2.08 10.09
CA GLN A 32 -3.29 1.06 9.38
C GLN A 32 -2.04 1.63 8.73
N LYS A 33 -1.97 2.96 8.55
CA LYS A 33 -0.83 3.64 7.92
C LYS A 33 0.30 3.96 8.87
N LYS A 34 0.13 3.83 10.20
CA LYS A 34 1.20 4.16 11.16
C LYS A 34 2.52 3.41 10.87
N PRO A 35 2.54 2.07 10.80
CA PRO A 35 3.79 1.33 10.52
C PRO A 35 4.33 1.60 9.11
N LEU A 36 3.45 1.78 8.12
CA LEU A 36 3.84 2.15 6.75
C LEU A 36 4.48 3.55 6.72
N ARG A 37 3.93 4.49 7.50
CA ARG A 37 4.39 5.88 7.58
C ARG A 37 5.73 6.00 8.26
N GLU A 38 5.92 5.30 9.36
CA GLU A 38 7.21 5.21 10.05
C GLU A 38 8.27 4.53 9.17
N PHE A 39 7.87 3.56 8.35
CA PHE A 39 8.79 2.90 7.44
C PHE A 39 9.24 3.80 6.29
N TRP A 40 8.30 4.44 5.58
CA TRP A 40 8.68 5.30 4.44
C TRP A 40 9.34 6.62 4.87
N GLN A 41 9.25 7.00 6.15
CA GLN A 41 10.02 8.13 6.69
C GLN A 41 11.52 7.81 6.75
N ARG A 42 11.86 6.54 6.98
CA ARG A 42 13.23 6.03 6.93
C ARG A 42 13.66 5.65 5.51
N HIS A 43 12.71 5.18 4.70
CA HIS A 43 12.91 4.69 3.34
C HIS A 43 11.94 5.36 2.36
N PRO A 44 12.21 6.62 1.93
CA PRO A 44 11.32 7.35 1.02
C PRO A 44 11.09 6.63 -0.31
N GLU A 45 12.05 5.83 -0.76
CA GLU A 45 11.98 5.00 -1.96
C GLU A 45 10.94 3.87 -1.87
N ALA A 46 10.58 3.45 -0.65
CA ALA A 46 9.56 2.43 -0.41
C ALA A 46 8.14 3.00 -0.50
N LYS A 47 7.98 4.33 -0.38
CA LYS A 47 6.67 4.98 -0.28
C LYS A 47 5.75 4.61 -1.43
N VAL A 48 6.20 4.80 -2.67
CA VAL A 48 5.38 4.57 -3.88
C VAL A 48 4.94 3.11 -3.95
N MET A 49 5.86 2.18 -3.69
CA MET A 49 5.59 0.75 -3.78
C MET A 49 4.63 0.27 -2.68
N LEU A 50 4.76 0.81 -1.47
CA LEU A 50 3.88 0.52 -0.33
C LEU A 50 2.50 1.13 -0.51
N GLU A 51 2.39 2.35 -1.05
CA GLU A 51 1.12 2.97 -1.37
C GLU A 51 0.36 2.18 -2.45
N ASP A 52 1.04 1.76 -3.51
CA ASP A 52 0.44 0.94 -4.56
C ASP A 52 0.02 -0.45 -4.05
N TRP A 53 0.84 -1.06 -3.20
CA TRP A 53 0.47 -2.31 -2.53
C TRP A 53 -0.76 -2.10 -1.65
N PHE A 54 -0.81 -1.03 -0.85
CA PHE A 54 -1.93 -0.74 0.04
C PHE A 54 -3.23 -0.50 -0.74
N LYS A 55 -3.16 0.21 -1.88
CA LYS A 55 -4.31 0.38 -2.78
C LYS A 55 -4.80 -0.97 -3.28
N ARG A 56 -3.91 -1.82 -3.82
CA ARG A 56 -4.27 -3.18 -4.28
C ARG A 56 -4.90 -4.02 -3.17
N ALA A 57 -4.32 -4.00 -1.96
CA ALA A 57 -4.84 -4.72 -0.81
C ALA A 57 -6.21 -4.20 -0.35
N THR A 58 -6.48 -2.90 -0.46
CA THR A 58 -7.78 -2.31 -0.11
C THR A 58 -8.89 -2.72 -1.08
N HIS A 59 -8.54 -2.97 -2.35
CA HIS A 59 -9.48 -3.46 -3.37
C HIS A 59 -9.59 -4.99 -3.41
N CYS A 60 -8.63 -5.70 -2.81
CA CYS A 60 -8.65 -7.15 -2.72
C CYS A 60 -9.62 -7.60 -1.61
N LYS A 61 -10.67 -8.32 -2.01
CA LYS A 61 -11.53 -9.06 -1.09
C LYS A 61 -11.16 -10.52 -1.22
N ALA A 62 -10.43 -11.04 -0.26
CA ALA A 62 -10.08 -12.45 -0.20
C ALA A 62 -10.84 -13.07 0.95
N GLU A 63 -11.61 -14.12 0.66
CA GLU A 63 -12.37 -14.86 1.68
C GLU A 63 -11.49 -15.91 2.36
N SER A 64 -10.38 -16.29 1.71
CA SER A 64 -9.45 -17.30 2.22
C SER A 64 -8.00 -17.02 1.80
N PHE A 65 -7.05 -17.63 2.50
CA PHE A 65 -5.62 -17.53 2.16
C PHE A 65 -5.30 -18.01 0.73
N PRO A 66 -5.86 -19.12 0.22
CA PRO A 66 -5.63 -19.53 -1.18
C PRO A 66 -6.04 -18.47 -2.21
N GLN A 67 -7.20 -17.82 -2.04
CA GLN A 67 -7.64 -16.74 -2.93
C GLN A 67 -6.73 -15.52 -2.84
N LEU A 68 -6.29 -15.19 -1.61
CA LEU A 68 -5.33 -14.13 -1.39
C LEU A 68 -4.01 -14.42 -2.12
N LYS A 69 -3.53 -15.67 -2.05
CA LYS A 69 -2.31 -16.12 -2.74
C LYS A 69 -2.45 -16.10 -4.27
N GLN A 70 -3.64 -16.32 -4.81
CA GLN A 70 -3.90 -16.13 -6.25
C GLN A 70 -3.75 -14.66 -6.67
N THR A 71 -4.16 -13.72 -5.81
CA THR A 71 -4.02 -12.28 -6.08
C THR A 71 -2.60 -11.79 -5.83
N PHE A 72 -1.98 -12.27 -4.76
CA PHE A 72 -0.63 -11.96 -4.33
C PHE A 72 0.18 -13.26 -4.34
N GLY A 73 0.74 -13.61 -5.51
CA GLY A 73 1.51 -14.85 -5.68
C GLY A 73 2.70 -15.02 -4.74
N SER A 74 3.20 -13.91 -4.20
CA SER A 74 4.29 -13.85 -3.22
C SER A 74 3.82 -13.81 -1.75
N ALA A 75 2.54 -14.11 -1.49
CA ALA A 75 2.02 -14.16 -0.13
C ALA A 75 2.35 -15.50 0.53
N ASP A 76 3.02 -15.42 1.69
CA ASP A 76 3.34 -16.56 2.54
C ASP A 76 2.60 -16.45 3.88
N TYR A 77 2.27 -17.59 4.49
CA TYR A 77 1.64 -17.62 5.81
C TYR A 77 2.59 -18.22 6.84
N VAL A 78 2.88 -17.47 7.89
CA VAL A 78 3.85 -17.83 8.93
C VAL A 78 3.34 -17.37 10.29
N ASP A 79 3.24 -18.31 11.24
CA ASP A 79 2.87 -18.05 12.65
C ASP A 79 1.61 -17.18 12.84
N GLY A 80 0.58 -17.37 12.02
CA GLY A 80 -0.65 -16.57 12.13
C GLY A 80 -0.63 -15.26 11.34
N PHE A 81 0.49 -14.93 10.70
CA PHE A 81 0.67 -13.73 9.90
C PHE A 81 0.85 -14.05 8.41
N THR A 82 0.37 -13.16 7.56
CA THR A 82 0.63 -13.17 6.14
C THR A 82 1.78 -12.23 5.81
N ILE A 83 2.83 -12.76 5.19
CA ILE A 83 3.98 -12.02 4.71
C ILE A 83 3.77 -11.73 3.22
N PHE A 84 3.98 -10.49 2.82
CA PHE A 84 3.90 -10.05 1.45
C PHE A 84 5.24 -9.49 0.97
N ASP A 85 5.67 -9.88 -0.21
CA ASP A 85 6.80 -9.24 -0.88
C ASP A 85 6.34 -7.97 -1.60
N VAL A 86 6.96 -6.85 -1.26
CA VAL A 86 6.67 -5.53 -1.85
C VAL A 86 7.89 -5.03 -2.60
N GLY A 87 7.65 -4.50 -3.80
CA GLY A 87 8.66 -3.74 -4.52
C GLY A 87 9.81 -4.55 -5.09
N LYS A 88 9.50 -5.65 -5.80
CA LYS A 88 10.46 -6.62 -6.36
C LYS A 88 11.29 -7.34 -5.28
N ASN A 89 10.62 -7.86 -4.24
CA ASN A 89 11.26 -8.59 -3.11
C ASN A 89 12.27 -7.75 -2.30
N ARG A 90 12.19 -6.41 -2.37
CA ARG A 90 13.05 -5.52 -1.56
C ARG A 90 12.57 -5.40 -0.12
N TYR A 91 11.26 -5.45 0.08
CA TYR A 91 10.64 -5.29 1.38
C TYR A 91 9.69 -6.46 1.67
N ARG A 92 9.69 -6.91 2.92
CA ARG A 92 8.78 -7.88 3.48
C ARG A 92 7.79 -7.13 4.36
N MET A 93 6.50 -7.35 4.13
CA MET A 93 5.47 -6.77 4.96
C MET A 93 4.69 -7.86 5.68
N VAL A 94 4.70 -7.79 7.01
CA VAL A 94 3.98 -8.70 7.89
C VAL A 94 2.62 -8.09 8.21
N ALA A 95 1.55 -8.79 7.86
CA ALA A 95 0.18 -8.37 8.14
C ALA A 95 -0.64 -9.50 8.76
N ALA A 96 -1.51 -9.16 9.69
CA ALA A 96 -2.55 -10.06 10.19
C ALA A 96 -3.84 -9.82 9.41
N ILE A 97 -4.46 -10.89 8.90
CA ILE A 97 -5.68 -10.80 8.11
C ILE A 97 -6.79 -11.51 8.86
N HIS A 98 -7.89 -10.80 9.08
CA HIS A 98 -9.13 -11.36 9.60
C HIS A 98 -10.10 -11.52 8.43
N TYR A 99 -10.20 -12.75 7.92
CA TYR A 99 -11.06 -13.11 6.80
C TYR A 99 -12.56 -12.88 7.13
N ASP A 100 -13.01 -13.20 8.34
CA ASP A 100 -14.41 -13.00 8.76
C ASP A 100 -14.87 -11.54 8.66
N LYS A 101 -13.98 -10.61 9.00
CA LYS A 101 -14.27 -9.17 9.01
C LYS A 101 -13.78 -8.48 7.74
N GLN A 102 -13.11 -9.20 6.84
CA GLN A 102 -12.41 -8.65 5.66
C GLN A 102 -11.49 -7.47 6.04
N ARG A 103 -10.72 -7.64 7.13
CA ARG A 103 -9.80 -6.60 7.64
C ARG A 103 -8.36 -7.06 7.59
N LEU A 104 -7.51 -6.25 7.00
CA LEU A 104 -6.06 -6.42 7.00
C LEU A 104 -5.41 -5.43 7.98
N TYR A 105 -4.51 -5.92 8.80
CA TYR A 105 -3.73 -5.15 9.76
C TYR A 105 -2.25 -5.31 9.46
N VAL A 106 -1.64 -4.27 8.91
CA VAL A 106 -0.18 -4.22 8.75
C VAL A 106 0.44 -4.10 10.14
N ARG A 107 1.29 -5.05 10.51
CA ARG A 107 2.02 -5.03 11.77
C ARG A 107 3.37 -4.35 11.58
N HIS A 108 4.17 -4.88 10.67
CA HIS A 108 5.53 -4.43 10.43
C HIS A 108 5.86 -4.45 8.93
N VAL A 109 6.63 -3.47 8.49
CA VAL A 109 7.26 -3.42 7.17
C VAL A 109 8.76 -3.40 7.44
N MET A 110 9.50 -4.25 6.75
CA MET A 110 10.94 -4.38 6.96
C MET A 110 11.65 -4.76 5.66
N THR A 111 12.96 -4.55 5.62
CA THR A 111 13.83 -5.02 4.55
C THR A 111 14.04 -6.53 4.64
N HIS A 112 14.51 -7.15 3.56
CA HIS A 112 14.87 -8.57 3.59
C HIS A 112 15.92 -8.89 4.65
N ALA A 113 16.91 -8.00 4.85
CA ALA A 113 17.93 -8.16 5.87
C ALA A 113 17.36 -8.11 7.30
N GLU A 114 16.39 -7.23 7.56
CA GLU A 114 15.69 -7.18 8.85
C GLU A 114 14.81 -8.42 9.08
N TYR A 115 14.23 -8.97 8.03
CA TYR A 115 13.43 -10.19 8.11
C TYR A 115 14.27 -11.41 8.49
N ASP A 116 15.47 -11.53 7.91
CA ASP A 116 16.40 -12.64 8.17
C ASP A 116 16.87 -12.69 9.64
N ARG A 117 16.96 -11.53 10.29
CA ARG A 117 17.24 -11.44 11.73
C ARG A 117 16.13 -12.04 12.62
N ASN A 118 14.97 -12.35 12.04
CA ASN A 118 13.83 -13.01 12.70
C ASN A 118 13.28 -12.26 13.94
N ASP A 119 13.67 -10.99 14.12
CA ASP A 119 13.27 -10.13 15.24
C ASP A 119 11.76 -9.90 15.30
N TRP A 120 11.08 -10.02 14.16
CA TRP A 120 9.65 -9.80 14.03
C TRP A 120 8.79 -10.90 14.67
N ARG A 121 9.34 -12.12 14.90
CA ARG A 121 8.65 -13.21 15.59
C ARG A 121 8.69 -13.07 17.12
N ARG A 122 9.65 -12.31 17.65
CA ARG A 122 9.84 -12.13 19.09
C ARG A 122 9.01 -10.94 19.58
N LYS A 123 7.72 -11.16 19.87
CA LYS A 123 6.91 -10.13 20.55
C LYS A 123 5.76 -10.70 21.36
#